data_AF-A0A502GLJ8-F1
#
_entry.id   AF-A0A502GLJ8-F1
#
_cell.length_a   1.000
_cell.length_b   1.000
_cell.length_c   1.000
_cell.angle_alpha   90.00
_cell.angle_beta   90.00
_cell.angle_gamma   90.00
#
_symmetry.space_group_name_H-M   'P 1'
#
loop_
_entity.id
_entity.type
_entity.pdbx_description
1 polymer ?
#
loop_
_entity_poly.entity_id
_entity_poly.type
_entity_poly.pdbx_seq_one_letter_code
_entity_poly.pdbx_strand_id
1 'polypeptide(L)'
;MRNTSLWLVLLLATAPLLGRAQMAQAVPVDSATARAVLAQAARQYPKFTRALADVRQHDPLLRRFVVVTNPGPLGSPAAAFGNGAVRLDRRFLEQPQPGYDDNRLVVVLYHEVGHLHYFVAVPPGQRTSQASERAAFDYSLLKTKGLAEAGDCAPLQTGLRFMLLRSQSDDLADPHVRALKSLVQEPAYAEYKAYVAAHCAAGN
;
A
#
# COMPACT_ATOMS: atom_id res chain seq x y z
N MET A 1 9.86 -6.78 70.23
CA MET A 1 9.52 -7.85 69.27
C MET A 1 8.78 -7.22 68.10
N ARG A 2 9.29 -7.45 66.89
CA ARG A 2 8.77 -6.94 65.61
C ARG A 2 7.45 -7.62 65.25
N ASN A 3 6.53 -6.91 64.61
CA ASN A 3 5.82 -7.41 63.42
C ASN A 3 5.07 -6.27 62.71
N THR A 4 5.72 -5.77 61.66
CA THR A 4 5.11 -4.98 60.58
C THR A 4 4.52 -5.94 59.55
N SER A 5 3.22 -5.86 59.29
CA SER A 5 2.58 -6.57 58.17
C SER A 5 2.22 -5.56 57.07
N LEU A 6 3.09 -5.46 56.07
CA LEU A 6 2.76 -4.89 54.77
C LEU A 6 1.93 -5.91 54.00
N TRP A 7 0.71 -5.54 53.59
CA TRP A 7 -0.02 -6.24 52.52
C TRP A 7 0.18 -5.46 51.22
N LEU A 8 1.06 -5.98 50.37
CA LEU A 8 1.22 -5.54 48.99
C LEU A 8 0.52 -6.59 48.11
N VAL A 9 -0.74 -6.35 47.73
CA VAL A 9 -1.43 -7.18 46.73
C VAL A 9 -1.11 -6.61 45.36
N LEU A 10 -0.28 -7.34 44.62
CA LEU A 10 0.06 -7.10 43.21
C LEU A 10 -1.22 -7.27 42.36
N LEU A 11 -1.74 -6.16 41.82
CA LEU A 11 -2.68 -6.19 40.70
C LEU A 11 -1.88 -6.50 39.42
N LEU A 12 -1.81 -7.78 39.06
CA LEU A 12 -1.39 -8.22 37.74
C LEU A 12 -2.47 -7.81 36.73
N ALA A 13 -2.30 -6.62 36.15
CA ALA A 13 -3.05 -6.18 34.99
C ALA A 13 -2.64 -7.04 33.79
N THR A 14 -3.41 -8.10 33.52
CA THR A 14 -3.35 -8.84 32.26
C THR A 14 -3.95 -7.97 31.16
N ALA A 15 -3.12 -7.12 30.56
CA ALA A 15 -3.49 -6.41 29.34
C ALA A 15 -3.83 -7.46 28.25
N PRO A 16 -5.00 -7.37 27.59
CA PRO A 16 -5.38 -8.34 26.59
C PRO A 16 -4.50 -8.16 25.35
N LEU A 17 -3.73 -9.20 25.01
CA LEU A 17 -2.95 -9.34 23.78
C LEU A 17 -3.85 -9.54 22.54
N LEU A 18 -4.94 -8.80 22.41
CA LEU A 18 -5.93 -8.96 21.33
C LEU A 18 -5.57 -8.24 20.01
N GLY A 19 -4.38 -7.65 19.91
CA GLY A 19 -3.99 -6.84 18.74
C GLY A 19 -3.30 -7.57 17.58
N ARG A 20 -2.89 -8.84 17.72
CA ARG A 20 -2.03 -9.51 16.71
C ARG A 20 -2.71 -10.61 15.87
N ALA A 21 -3.89 -11.09 16.26
CA ALA A 21 -4.53 -12.22 15.59
C ALA A 21 -5.33 -11.84 14.32
N GLN A 22 -5.72 -10.58 14.15
CA GLN A 22 -6.61 -10.18 13.04
C GLN A 22 -5.92 -9.99 11.68
N MET A 23 -4.59 -9.83 11.63
CA MET A 23 -3.84 -9.76 10.36
C MET A 23 -3.42 -11.15 9.82
N ALA A 24 -3.72 -12.23 10.55
CA ALA A 24 -3.41 -13.60 10.15
C ALA A 24 -4.50 -14.27 9.28
N GLN A 25 -5.55 -13.56 8.89
CA GLN A 25 -6.75 -14.18 8.30
C GLN A 25 -6.80 -14.19 6.76
N ALA A 26 -5.84 -13.57 6.07
CA ALA A 26 -5.76 -13.64 4.61
C ALA A 26 -5.34 -15.05 4.16
N VAL A 27 -6.23 -15.77 3.47
CA VAL A 27 -5.97 -17.15 3.03
C VAL A 27 -5.47 -17.12 1.57
N PRO A 28 -4.25 -17.61 1.29
CA PRO A 28 -3.79 -17.79 -0.09
C PRO A 28 -4.74 -18.70 -0.86
N VAL A 29 -5.11 -18.29 -2.07
CA VAL A 29 -5.83 -19.18 -2.98
C VAL A 29 -4.85 -20.17 -3.63
N ASP A 30 -5.35 -21.32 -4.08
CA ASP A 30 -4.52 -22.28 -4.80
C ASP A 30 -4.00 -21.71 -6.14
N SER A 31 -2.97 -22.32 -6.70
CA SER A 31 -2.31 -21.81 -7.91
C SER A 31 -3.21 -21.79 -9.15
N ALA A 32 -4.19 -22.70 -9.27
CA ALA A 32 -5.11 -22.69 -10.41
C ALA A 32 -6.08 -21.51 -10.30
N THR A 33 -6.64 -21.30 -9.11
CA THR A 33 -7.48 -20.13 -8.81
C THR A 33 -6.71 -18.83 -9.01
N ALA A 34 -5.49 -18.72 -8.47
CA ALA A 34 -4.66 -17.51 -8.65
C ALA A 34 -4.41 -17.18 -10.13
N ARG A 35 -4.10 -18.19 -10.95
CA ARG A 35 -3.92 -18.00 -12.41
C ARG A 35 -5.20 -17.54 -13.10
N ALA A 36 -6.35 -18.12 -12.74
CA ALA A 36 -7.64 -17.73 -13.31
C ALA A 36 -7.99 -16.28 -12.96
N VAL A 37 -7.81 -15.88 -11.69
CA VAL A 37 -8.02 -14.51 -11.23
C VAL A 37 -7.12 -13.53 -11.97
N LEU A 38 -5.82 -13.83 -12.09
CA LEU A 38 -4.88 -12.96 -12.80
C LEU A 38 -5.18 -12.87 -14.31
N ALA A 39 -5.64 -13.97 -14.94
CA ALA A 39 -6.07 -13.95 -16.34
C ALA A 39 -7.33 -13.11 -16.56
N GLN A 40 -8.26 -13.08 -15.60
CA GLN A 40 -9.41 -12.19 -15.62
C GLN A 40 -8.98 -10.73 -15.40
N ALA A 41 -8.13 -10.47 -14.41
CA ALA A 41 -7.58 -9.15 -14.15
C ALA A 41 -6.85 -8.58 -15.38
N ALA A 42 -6.18 -9.43 -16.18
CA ALA A 42 -5.54 -9.01 -17.43
C ALA A 42 -6.52 -8.39 -18.45
N ARG A 43 -7.78 -8.84 -18.46
CA ARG A 43 -8.82 -8.29 -19.34
C ARG A 43 -9.45 -7.02 -18.76
N GLN A 44 -9.66 -7.00 -17.45
CA GLN A 44 -10.33 -5.89 -16.76
C GLN A 44 -9.41 -4.71 -16.46
N TYR A 45 -8.14 -5.00 -16.17
CA TYR A 45 -7.10 -4.08 -15.72
C TYR A 45 -5.80 -4.32 -16.50
N PRO A 46 -5.80 -4.08 -17.82
CA PRO A 46 -4.64 -4.35 -18.67
C PRO A 46 -3.42 -3.50 -18.29
N LYS A 47 -3.58 -2.26 -17.80
CA LYS A 47 -2.44 -1.45 -17.36
C LYS A 47 -1.82 -2.01 -16.09
N PHE A 48 -2.62 -2.31 -15.08
CA PHE A 48 -2.17 -2.95 -13.85
C PHE A 48 -1.43 -4.25 -14.15
N THR A 49 -1.97 -5.08 -15.04
CA THR A 49 -1.34 -6.37 -15.38
C THR A 49 0.00 -6.19 -16.09
N ARG A 50 0.13 -5.18 -16.97
CA ARG A 50 1.43 -4.83 -17.59
C ARG A 50 2.42 -4.31 -16.55
N ALA A 51 2.00 -3.41 -15.67
CA ALA A 51 2.84 -2.91 -14.59
C ALA A 51 3.27 -4.05 -13.63
N LEU A 52 2.36 -4.99 -13.34
CA LEU A 52 2.66 -6.17 -12.53
C LEU A 52 3.73 -7.05 -13.19
N ALA A 53 3.62 -7.28 -14.49
CA ALA A 53 4.63 -8.03 -15.25
C ALA A 53 5.99 -7.31 -15.25
N ASP A 54 5.99 -5.99 -15.48
CA ASP A 54 7.19 -5.16 -15.45
C ASP A 54 7.91 -5.22 -14.09
N VAL A 55 7.18 -5.01 -12.99
CA VAL A 55 7.74 -5.10 -11.64
C VAL A 55 8.30 -6.51 -11.37
N ARG A 56 7.60 -7.58 -11.79
CA ARG A 56 8.13 -8.96 -11.63
C ARG A 56 9.42 -9.21 -12.38
N GLN A 57 9.60 -8.55 -13.52
CA GLN A 57 10.77 -8.73 -14.36
C GLN A 57 11.95 -7.87 -13.89
N HIS A 58 11.68 -6.67 -13.40
CA HIS A 58 12.71 -5.64 -13.20
C HIS A 58 12.94 -5.23 -11.74
N ASP A 59 12.03 -5.54 -10.80
CA ASP A 59 12.20 -5.24 -9.38
C ASP A 59 12.56 -6.50 -8.57
N PRO A 60 13.84 -6.71 -8.23
CA PRO A 60 14.30 -7.93 -7.56
C PRO A 60 13.82 -8.04 -6.09
N LEU A 61 13.29 -6.96 -5.51
CA LEU A 61 12.77 -7.00 -4.14
C LEU A 61 11.43 -7.71 -4.06
N LEU A 62 10.68 -7.69 -5.14
CA LEU A 62 9.47 -8.47 -5.28
C LEU A 62 9.83 -9.94 -5.55
N ARG A 63 9.78 -10.75 -4.50
CA ARG A 63 10.07 -12.19 -4.58
C ARG A 63 8.86 -13.03 -4.97
N ARG A 64 7.66 -12.61 -4.56
CA ARG A 64 6.42 -13.34 -4.87
C ARG A 64 5.18 -12.46 -4.79
N PHE A 65 4.23 -12.75 -5.67
CA PHE A 65 2.83 -12.33 -5.52
C PHE A 65 1.99 -13.48 -5.01
N VAL A 66 1.09 -13.16 -4.08
CA VAL A 66 0.14 -14.13 -3.54
C VAL A 66 -1.26 -13.55 -3.66
N VAL A 67 -2.12 -14.19 -4.45
CA VAL A 67 -3.54 -13.86 -4.46
C VAL A 67 -4.17 -14.44 -3.19
N VAL A 68 -4.93 -13.64 -2.47
CA VAL A 68 -5.55 -14.04 -1.20
C VAL A 68 -7.04 -13.75 -1.19
N THR A 69 -7.76 -14.48 -0.36
CA THR A 69 -9.11 -14.14 0.08
C THR A 69 -9.04 -13.56 1.48
N ASN A 70 -9.57 -12.36 1.67
CA ASN A 70 -9.73 -11.75 2.98
C ASN A 70 -11.18 -11.97 3.47
N PRO A 71 -11.39 -12.63 4.63
CA PRO A 71 -12.74 -12.93 5.15
C PRO A 71 -13.42 -11.73 5.81
N GLY A 72 -12.67 -10.66 6.11
CA GLY A 72 -13.16 -9.45 6.73
C GLY A 72 -13.83 -8.47 5.76
N PRO A 73 -14.20 -7.26 6.24
CA PRO A 73 -14.70 -6.19 5.38
C PRO A 73 -13.72 -5.88 4.24
N LEU A 74 -14.22 -5.20 3.20
CA LEU A 74 -13.37 -4.77 2.10
C LEU A 74 -12.29 -3.83 2.65
N GLY A 75 -11.02 -4.25 2.52
CA GLY A 75 -9.87 -3.58 3.09
C GLY A 75 -8.98 -2.96 2.01
N SER A 76 -7.66 -3.13 2.14
CA SER A 76 -6.71 -2.71 1.11
C SER A 76 -6.70 -3.69 -0.08
N PRO A 77 -6.49 -3.21 -1.32
CA PRO A 77 -6.30 -4.09 -2.48
C PRO A 77 -5.04 -4.96 -2.38
N ALA A 78 -4.02 -4.46 -1.67
CA ALA A 78 -2.74 -5.12 -1.57
C ALA A 78 -2.04 -4.84 -0.24
N ALA A 79 -1.02 -5.65 0.06
CA ALA A 79 -0.14 -5.45 1.21
C ALA A 79 1.23 -6.08 0.95
N ALA A 80 2.29 -5.31 1.17
CA ALA A 80 3.68 -5.74 1.12
C ALA A 80 4.19 -6.25 2.48
N PHE A 81 5.14 -7.18 2.42
CA PHE A 81 5.76 -7.81 3.58
C PHE A 81 7.29 -7.78 3.45
N GLY A 82 7.98 -7.61 4.59
CA GLY A 82 9.45 -7.51 4.64
C GLY A 82 10.23 -8.73 4.11
N ASN A 83 9.56 -9.83 3.77
CA ASN A 83 10.15 -10.98 3.09
C ASN A 83 10.06 -10.90 1.56
N GLY A 84 9.72 -9.73 0.99
CA GLY A 84 9.58 -9.53 -0.46
C GLY A 84 8.28 -10.05 -1.05
N ALA A 85 7.29 -10.39 -0.22
CA ALA A 85 5.98 -10.82 -0.68
C ALA A 85 5.02 -9.63 -0.80
N VAL A 86 4.22 -9.60 -1.86
CA VAL A 86 3.04 -8.74 -1.96
C VAL A 86 1.80 -9.62 -2.08
N ARG A 87 0.82 -9.39 -1.21
CA ARG A 87 -0.48 -10.03 -1.27
C ARG A 87 -1.45 -9.15 -2.03
N LEU A 88 -2.27 -9.75 -2.90
CA LEU A 88 -3.33 -9.09 -3.65
C LEU A 88 -4.67 -9.69 -3.24
N ASP A 89 -5.61 -8.86 -2.77
CA ASP A 89 -6.97 -9.30 -2.44
C ASP A 89 -7.74 -9.57 -3.75
N ARG A 90 -8.16 -10.82 -3.94
CA ARG A 90 -8.87 -11.24 -5.16
C ARG A 90 -10.10 -10.40 -5.47
N ARG A 91 -10.77 -9.84 -4.45
CA ARG A 91 -12.00 -9.04 -4.63
C ARG A 91 -11.78 -7.78 -5.48
N PHE A 92 -10.57 -7.23 -5.46
CA PHE A 92 -10.18 -6.08 -6.29
C PHE A 92 -9.73 -6.47 -7.70
N LEU A 93 -9.45 -7.76 -7.93
CA LEU A 93 -9.00 -8.29 -9.22
C LEU A 93 -10.16 -8.85 -10.04
N GLU A 94 -11.18 -9.39 -9.37
CA GLU A 94 -12.31 -10.05 -10.00
C GLU A 94 -13.48 -9.12 -10.29
N GLN A 95 -13.67 -8.07 -9.48
CA GLN A 95 -14.80 -7.17 -9.57
C GLN A 95 -14.35 -5.71 -9.48
N PRO A 96 -14.88 -4.81 -10.34
CA PRO A 96 -14.66 -3.38 -10.19
C PRO A 96 -15.08 -2.89 -8.81
N GLN A 97 -14.14 -2.26 -8.09
CA GLN A 97 -14.40 -1.64 -6.80
C GLN A 97 -14.47 -0.11 -6.96
N PRO A 98 -15.42 0.58 -6.31
CA PRO A 98 -15.50 2.03 -6.36
C PRO A 98 -14.17 2.68 -5.97
N GLY A 99 -13.67 3.58 -6.83
CA GLY A 99 -12.40 4.28 -6.61
C GLY A 99 -11.13 3.48 -6.94
N TYR A 100 -11.24 2.24 -7.44
CA TYR A 100 -10.11 1.41 -7.84
C TYR A 100 -10.21 0.99 -9.31
N ASP A 101 -10.00 1.97 -10.19
CA ASP A 101 -9.80 1.71 -11.61
C ASP A 101 -8.40 1.15 -11.90
N ASP A 102 -8.16 0.82 -13.17
CA ASP A 102 -6.88 0.28 -13.65
C ASP A 102 -5.67 1.16 -13.28
N ASN A 103 -5.80 2.48 -13.42
CA ASN A 103 -4.73 3.42 -13.08
C ASN A 103 -4.49 3.48 -11.58
N ARG A 104 -5.55 3.42 -10.76
CA ARG A 104 -5.42 3.40 -9.31
C ARG A 104 -4.76 2.12 -8.82
N LEU A 105 -5.07 0.98 -9.43
CA LEU A 105 -4.41 -0.28 -9.11
C LEU A 105 -2.91 -0.26 -9.47
N VAL A 106 -2.51 0.43 -10.56
CA VAL A 106 -1.09 0.70 -10.86
C VAL A 106 -0.43 1.51 -9.74
N VAL A 107 -1.08 2.56 -9.25
CA VAL A 107 -0.55 3.37 -8.13
C VAL A 107 -0.38 2.51 -6.88
N VAL A 108 -1.38 1.68 -6.55
CA VAL A 108 -1.34 0.76 -5.41
C VAL A 108 -0.19 -0.25 -5.56
N LEU A 109 0.01 -0.82 -6.75
CA LEU A 109 1.13 -1.72 -7.00
C LEU A 109 2.48 -1.06 -6.66
N TYR A 110 2.74 0.12 -7.20
CA TYR A 110 3.99 0.81 -6.92
C TYR A 110 4.10 1.24 -5.45
N HIS A 111 2.99 1.58 -4.80
CA HIS A 111 2.97 1.82 -3.36
C HIS A 111 3.47 0.60 -2.58
N GLU A 112 2.94 -0.59 -2.86
CA GLU A 112 3.41 -1.83 -2.21
C GLU A 112 4.88 -2.13 -2.49
N VAL A 113 5.33 -1.90 -3.72
CA VAL A 113 6.74 -2.06 -4.07
C VAL A 113 7.61 -1.07 -3.28
N GLY A 114 7.16 0.17 -3.10
CA GLY A 114 7.84 1.17 -2.28
C GLY A 114 8.00 0.75 -0.81
N HIS A 115 7.03 0.03 -0.23
CA HIS A 115 7.23 -0.59 1.08
C HIS A 115 8.36 -1.62 1.08
N LEU A 116 8.52 -2.42 0.01
CA LEU A 116 9.63 -3.39 -0.09
C LEU A 116 10.99 -2.67 -0.08
N HIS A 117 11.12 -1.59 -0.84
CA HIS A 117 12.32 -0.73 -0.83
C HIS A 117 12.60 -0.18 0.57
N TYR A 118 11.58 0.32 1.26
CA TYR A 118 11.71 0.79 2.64
C TYR A 118 12.14 -0.33 3.61
N PHE A 119 11.57 -1.53 3.49
CA PHE A 119 11.95 -2.66 4.34
C PHE A 119 13.40 -3.10 4.11
N VAL A 120 13.96 -2.93 2.92
CA VAL A 120 15.37 -3.20 2.68
C VAL A 120 16.26 -2.08 3.23
N ALA A 121 15.87 -0.82 3.01
CA ALA A 121 16.68 0.34 3.40
C ALA A 121 16.73 0.58 4.92
N VAL A 122 15.65 0.26 5.63
CA VAL A 122 15.51 0.59 7.06
C VAL A 122 15.53 -0.67 7.93
N PRO A 123 16.42 -0.77 8.93
CA PRO A 123 16.47 -1.91 9.86
C PRO A 123 15.14 -2.10 10.62
N PRO A 124 14.68 -3.34 10.90
CA PRO A 124 13.39 -3.59 11.54
C PRO A 124 13.10 -2.79 12.81
N GLY A 125 14.11 -2.59 13.68
CA GLY A 125 13.96 -1.83 14.93
C GLY A 125 13.80 -0.32 14.77
N GLN A 126 14.03 0.22 13.57
CA GLN A 126 13.88 1.66 13.27
C GLN A 126 12.65 1.96 12.40
N ARG A 127 11.94 0.92 11.95
CA ARG A 127 10.79 1.10 11.07
C ARG A 127 9.60 1.67 11.84
N THR A 128 9.05 2.76 11.33
CA THR A 128 7.72 3.22 11.72
C THR A 128 6.73 2.98 10.57
N SER A 129 5.45 2.81 10.89
CA SER A 129 4.40 2.67 9.87
C SER A 129 4.30 3.93 9.02
N GLN A 130 4.29 5.11 9.64
CA GLN A 130 4.22 6.39 8.90
C GLN A 130 5.40 6.59 7.94
N ALA A 131 6.63 6.26 8.33
CA ALA A 131 7.78 6.37 7.42
C ALA A 131 7.72 5.32 6.28
N SER A 132 7.17 4.13 6.56
CA SER A 132 6.91 3.11 5.53
C SER A 132 5.89 3.59 4.50
N GLU A 133 4.77 4.17 4.96
CA GLU A 133 3.74 4.78 4.11
C GLU A 133 4.32 5.92 3.27
N ARG A 134 5.12 6.77 3.92
CA ARG A 134 5.76 7.89 3.24
C ARG A 134 6.66 7.42 2.09
N ALA A 135 7.57 6.49 2.37
CA ALA A 135 8.45 5.92 1.35
C ALA A 135 7.66 5.26 0.20
N ALA A 136 6.55 4.59 0.52
CA ALA A 136 5.67 4.00 -0.48
C ALA A 136 4.97 5.04 -1.37
N PHE A 137 4.50 6.15 -0.81
CA PHE A 137 3.93 7.24 -1.59
C PHE A 137 4.98 7.91 -2.49
N ASP A 138 6.17 8.22 -1.97
CA ASP A 138 7.26 8.80 -2.75
C ASP A 138 7.65 7.90 -3.93
N TYR A 139 7.78 6.59 -3.69
CA TYR A 139 8.08 5.63 -4.74
C TYR A 139 6.96 5.55 -5.78
N SER A 140 5.69 5.57 -5.35
CA SER A 140 4.55 5.55 -6.28
C SER A 140 4.52 6.79 -7.17
N LEU A 141 4.85 7.98 -6.66
CA LEU A 141 4.94 9.21 -7.44
C LEU A 141 6.10 9.14 -8.44
N LEU A 142 7.28 8.68 -7.99
CA LEU A 142 8.44 8.51 -8.86
C LEU A 142 8.13 7.58 -10.04
N LYS A 143 7.58 6.39 -9.77
CA LYS A 143 7.29 5.40 -10.80
C LYS A 143 6.18 5.85 -11.75
N THR A 144 5.14 6.50 -11.23
CA THR A 144 4.05 7.00 -12.09
C THR A 144 4.45 8.24 -12.88
N LYS A 145 5.40 9.05 -12.41
CA LYS A 145 6.06 10.07 -13.25
C LYS A 145 6.84 9.45 -14.40
N GLY A 146 7.58 8.37 -14.16
CA GLY A 146 8.24 7.63 -15.24
C GLY A 146 7.26 7.10 -16.29
N LEU A 147 6.06 6.65 -15.88
CA LEU A 147 4.99 6.31 -16.83
C LEU A 147 4.48 7.52 -17.62
N ALA A 148 4.32 8.67 -16.95
CA ALA A 148 3.90 9.91 -17.59
C ALA A 148 4.96 10.44 -18.57
N GLU A 149 6.25 10.31 -18.26
CA GLU A 149 7.36 10.59 -19.18
C GLU A 149 7.32 9.68 -20.42
N ALA A 150 6.82 8.46 -20.28
CA ALA A 150 6.56 7.53 -21.39
C ALA A 150 5.19 7.75 -22.08
N GLY A 151 4.45 8.80 -21.71
CA GLY A 151 3.17 9.19 -22.31
C GLY A 151 1.91 8.67 -21.62
N ASP A 152 2.00 7.88 -20.55
CA ASP A 152 0.83 7.45 -19.75
C ASP A 152 0.69 8.30 -18.48
N CYS A 153 0.02 9.44 -18.61
CA CYS A 153 -0.19 10.39 -17.51
C CYS A 153 -1.22 9.96 -16.46
N ALA A 154 -2.14 9.05 -16.81
CA ALA A 154 -3.31 8.77 -15.99
C ALA A 154 -2.97 8.19 -14.60
N PRO A 155 -1.99 7.27 -14.43
CA PRO A 155 -1.57 6.82 -13.11
C PRO A 155 -1.06 7.93 -12.20
N LEU A 156 -0.24 8.86 -12.71
CA LEU A 156 0.30 9.97 -11.90
C LEU A 156 -0.83 10.92 -11.49
N GLN A 157 -1.70 11.31 -12.43
CA GLN A 157 -2.86 12.15 -12.15
C GLN A 157 -3.78 11.53 -11.08
N THR A 158 -4.08 10.24 -11.22
CA THR A 158 -4.87 9.47 -10.25
C THR A 158 -4.17 9.40 -8.89
N GLY A 159 -2.86 9.14 -8.86
CA GLY A 159 -2.05 9.10 -7.64
C GLY A 159 -2.15 10.42 -6.87
N LEU A 160 -1.82 11.53 -7.54
CA LEU A 160 -1.89 12.88 -6.96
C LEU A 160 -3.29 13.18 -6.40
N ARG A 161 -4.35 12.95 -7.20
CA ARG A 161 -5.74 13.22 -6.79
C ARG A 161 -6.11 12.51 -5.49
N PHE A 162 -5.86 11.19 -5.42
CA PHE A 162 -6.27 10.41 -4.26
C PHE A 162 -5.36 10.60 -3.04
N MET A 163 -4.09 10.94 -3.25
CA MET A 163 -3.19 11.36 -2.16
C MET A 163 -3.73 12.63 -1.49
N LEU A 164 -4.11 13.64 -2.29
CA LEU A 164 -4.72 14.88 -1.77
C LEU A 164 -6.07 14.61 -1.08
N LEU A 165 -6.92 13.76 -1.66
CA LEU A 165 -8.21 13.42 -1.04
C LEU A 165 -8.01 12.71 0.32
N ARG A 166 -7.11 11.73 0.40
CA ARG A 166 -6.84 10.99 1.64
C ARG A 166 -6.19 11.87 2.70
N SER A 167 -5.35 12.84 2.33
CA SER A 167 -4.73 13.78 3.29
C SER A 167 -5.74 14.68 3.99
N GLN A 168 -6.93 14.87 3.42
CA GLN A 168 -8.02 15.67 4.00
C GLN A 168 -8.77 14.94 5.11
N SER A 169 -8.58 13.63 5.27
CA SER A 169 -9.20 12.87 6.37
C SER A 169 -8.67 13.31 7.74
N ASP A 170 -9.52 13.27 8.76
CA ASP A 170 -9.15 13.53 10.16
C ASP A 170 -8.77 12.28 10.95
N ASP A 171 -8.78 11.10 10.31
CA ASP A 171 -8.35 9.85 10.94
C ASP A 171 -6.83 9.79 11.09
N LEU A 172 -6.32 10.44 12.14
CA LEU A 172 -4.90 10.45 12.48
C LEU A 172 -4.41 9.11 13.03
N ALA A 173 -5.28 8.11 13.28
CA ALA A 173 -4.84 6.76 13.64
C ALA A 173 -4.28 6.02 12.42
N ASP A 174 -4.81 6.31 11.22
CA ASP A 174 -4.32 5.76 9.96
C ASP A 174 -2.93 6.33 9.59
N PRO A 175 -1.89 5.47 9.47
CA PRO A 175 -0.57 5.91 9.05
C PRO A 175 -0.55 6.51 7.64
N HIS A 176 -1.45 6.12 6.73
CA HIS A 176 -1.53 6.71 5.38
C HIS A 176 -1.91 8.19 5.48
N VAL A 177 -2.90 8.52 6.31
CA VAL A 177 -3.36 9.90 6.52
C VAL A 177 -2.22 10.74 7.10
N ARG A 178 -1.53 10.25 8.14
CA ARG A 178 -0.40 10.98 8.72
C ARG A 178 0.74 11.21 7.73
N ALA A 179 1.08 10.21 6.91
CA ALA A 179 2.12 10.35 5.89
C ALA A 179 1.73 11.35 4.79
N LEU A 180 0.47 11.33 4.35
CA LEU A 180 -0.01 12.20 3.28
C LEU A 180 -0.22 13.64 3.73
N LYS A 181 -0.66 13.88 4.97
CA LYS A 181 -0.83 15.25 5.50
C LYS A 181 0.44 16.08 5.41
N SER A 182 1.62 15.48 5.65
CA SER A 182 2.88 16.17 5.44
C SER A 182 3.29 16.19 3.96
N LEU A 183 3.26 15.03 3.29
CA LEU A 183 3.74 14.91 1.90
C LEU A 183 3.08 15.90 0.95
N VAL A 184 1.76 16.10 1.01
CA VAL A 184 1.05 16.98 0.05
C VAL A 184 1.37 18.47 0.22
N GLN A 185 2.02 18.83 1.33
CA GLN A 185 2.47 20.20 1.62
C GLN A 185 3.92 20.44 1.17
N GLU A 186 4.64 19.40 0.74
CA GLU A 186 6.05 19.50 0.42
C GLU A 186 6.30 20.00 -1.01
N PRO A 187 7.43 20.69 -1.24
CA PRO A 187 7.82 21.15 -2.57
C PRO A 187 7.83 20.03 -3.62
N ALA A 188 8.34 18.85 -3.25
CA ALA A 188 8.40 17.70 -4.17
C ALA A 188 7.01 17.30 -4.69
N TYR A 189 5.96 17.35 -3.86
CA TYR A 189 4.59 17.06 -4.32
C TYR A 189 4.08 18.14 -5.29
N ALA A 190 4.41 19.41 -5.03
CA ALA A 190 4.09 20.50 -5.94
C ALA A 190 4.81 20.36 -7.30
N GLU A 191 6.03 19.84 -7.33
CA GLU A 191 6.76 19.53 -8.56
C GLU A 191 6.05 18.48 -9.41
N TYR A 192 5.53 17.39 -8.82
CA TYR A 192 4.73 16.40 -9.56
C TYR A 192 3.46 17.01 -10.14
N LYS A 193 2.79 17.91 -9.39
CA LYS A 193 1.62 18.65 -9.91
C LYS A 193 1.98 19.56 -11.07
N ALA A 194 3.08 20.31 -10.95
CA ALA A 194 3.58 21.18 -11.99
C ALA A 194 3.97 20.38 -13.24
N TYR A 195 4.61 19.22 -13.06
CA TYR A 195 4.93 18.28 -14.13
C TYR A 195 3.67 17.85 -14.88
N VAL A 196 2.63 17.40 -14.16
CA VAL A 196 1.35 17.05 -14.78
C VAL A 196 0.76 18.23 -15.54
N ALA A 197 0.73 19.43 -14.96
CA ALA A 197 0.20 20.62 -15.63
C ALA A 197 0.96 20.98 -16.92
N ALA A 198 2.28 20.77 -16.95
CA ALA A 198 3.13 21.12 -18.08
C ALA A 198 3.15 20.05 -19.19
N HIS A 199 3.04 18.77 -18.82
CA HIS A 199 3.33 17.65 -19.74
C HIS A 199 2.15 16.72 -19.99
N CYS A 200 1.18 16.70 -19.09
CA CYS A 200 -0.03 15.91 -19.27
C CYS A 200 -1.12 16.86 -19.73
N ALA A 201 -1.48 16.78 -21.01
CA ALA A 201 -2.65 17.49 -21.53
C ALA A 201 -3.83 17.25 -20.58
N ALA A 202 -4.61 18.30 -20.30
CA ALA A 202 -5.90 18.13 -19.67
C ALA A 202 -6.71 17.23 -20.60
N GLY A 203 -6.76 15.93 -20.29
CA GLY A 203 -7.59 14.99 -21.03
C GLY A 203 -9.03 15.47 -20.91
N ASN A 204 -9.61 15.84 -22.05
CA ASN A 204 -11.04 16.06 -22.20
C ASN A 204 -11.82 14.80 -21.81
#